data_AF-A0A9D6WQU0-F1
#
_entry.id   AF-A0A9D6WQU0-F1
#
_cell.length_a   1.000
_cell.length_b   1.000
_cell.length_c   1.000
_cell.angle_alpha   90.00
_cell.angle_beta   90.00
_cell.angle_gamma   90.00
#
_symmetry.space_group_name_H-M   'P 1'
#
loop_
_entity.id
_entity.type
_entity.pdbx_description
1 polymer ?
#
loop_
_entity_poly.entity_id
_entity_poly.type
_entity_poly.pdbx_seq_one_letter_code
_entity_poly.pdbx_strand_id
1 'polypeptide(L)'
;MSNVAQRIADLSPEKRAWLMERLQASQPKPSIIPRRANTDALPLSFAQQRLWFIDQLEPHSPLYNIPAAVRLTGALDAAAFARALNEIARRHEILRTTFARVNDQPAQIIAP
;
A
#
# COMPACT_ATOMS: atom_id res chain seq x y z
N MET A 1 -6.60 -4.98 -27.45
CA MET A 1 -5.89 -3.90 -26.70
C MET A 1 -4.86 -3.28 -27.63
N SER A 2 -4.93 -1.97 -27.89
CA SER A 2 -4.02 -1.30 -28.83
C SER A 2 -2.59 -1.25 -28.28
N ASN A 3 -1.63 -1.72 -29.07
CA ASN A 3 -0.20 -1.74 -28.72
C ASN A 3 0.32 -0.29 -28.67
N VAL A 4 0.95 0.09 -27.56
CA VAL A 4 1.53 1.43 -27.35
C VAL A 4 2.52 1.80 -28.46
N ALA A 5 3.26 0.82 -29.00
CA ALA A 5 4.18 1.04 -30.11
C ALA A 5 3.45 1.47 -31.40
N GLN A 6 2.27 0.91 -31.67
CA GLN A 6 1.46 1.28 -32.85
C GLN A 6 0.95 2.71 -32.72
N ARG A 7 0.46 3.09 -31.54
CA ARG A 7 -0.04 4.45 -31.27
C ARG A 7 1.04 5.53 -31.38
N ILE A 8 2.30 5.18 -31.12
CA ILE A 8 3.45 6.09 -31.28
C ILE A 8 3.88 6.18 -32.75
N ALA A 9 3.77 5.08 -33.51
CA ALA A 9 4.05 5.06 -34.94
C ALA A 9 3.04 5.86 -35.76
N ASP A 10 1.78 5.90 -35.33
CA ASP A 10 0.70 6.65 -35.98
C ASP A 10 0.74 8.18 -35.68
N LEU A 11 1.72 8.66 -34.90
CA LEU A 11 1.88 10.10 -34.62
C LEU A 11 2.52 10.84 -35.79
N SER A 12 2.08 12.09 -36.00
CA SER A 12 2.80 13.00 -36.89
C SER A 12 4.24 13.24 -36.40
N PRO A 13 5.19 13.55 -37.29
CA PRO A 13 6.59 13.78 -36.93
C PRO A 13 6.76 14.79 -35.79
N GLU A 14 5.99 15.88 -35.81
CA GLU A 14 5.99 16.92 -34.77
C GLU A 14 5.54 16.38 -33.41
N LYS A 15 4.45 15.61 -33.37
CA LYS A 15 3.93 15.01 -32.13
C LYS A 15 4.87 13.96 -31.57
N ARG A 16 5.54 13.21 -32.44
CA ARG A 16 6.55 12.23 -32.04
C ARG A 16 7.80 12.92 -31.48
N ALA A 17 8.29 13.98 -32.11
CA ALA A 17 9.42 14.77 -31.62
C ALA A 17 9.11 15.38 -30.25
N TRP A 18 7.94 16.02 -30.11
CA TRP A 18 7.46 16.55 -28.84
C TRP A 18 7.34 15.48 -27.75
N LEU A 19 6.79 14.30 -28.07
CA LEU A 19 6.68 13.19 -27.13
C LEU A 19 8.07 12.72 -26.67
N MET A 20 9.04 12.59 -27.58
CA MET A 20 10.40 12.16 -27.22
C MET A 20 11.12 13.19 -26.34
N GLU A 21 10.97 14.49 -26.65
CA GLU A 21 11.49 15.59 -25.82
C GLU A 21 10.88 15.53 -24.41
N ARG A 22 9.56 15.35 -24.31
CA ARG A 22 8.87 15.18 -23.03
C ARG A 22 9.30 13.95 -22.26
N LEU A 23 9.54 12.82 -22.94
CA LEU A 23 10.02 11.59 -22.31
C LEU A 23 11.46 11.72 -21.80
N GLN A 24 12.33 12.44 -22.52
CA GLN A 24 13.69 12.76 -22.06
C GLN A 24 13.67 13.71 -20.85
N ALA A 25 12.86 14.76 -20.90
CA ALA A 25 12.68 15.69 -19.78
C ALA A 25 11.98 15.05 -18.56
N SER A 26 11.18 14.01 -18.79
CA SER A 26 10.44 13.29 -17.75
C SER A 26 11.08 11.97 -17.37
N GLN A 27 12.32 11.66 -17.79
CA GLN A 27 13.00 10.48 -17.25
C GLN A 27 13.13 10.67 -15.75
N PRO A 28 12.39 9.92 -14.92
CA PRO A 28 12.59 10.01 -13.50
C PRO A 28 14.01 9.48 -13.28
N LYS A 29 14.92 10.34 -12.80
CA LYS A 29 16.10 9.84 -12.09
C LYS A 29 15.57 8.79 -11.12
N PRO A 30 16.12 7.57 -11.06
CA PRO A 30 15.72 6.60 -10.05
C PRO A 30 16.05 7.19 -8.68
N SER A 31 15.10 7.96 -8.14
CA SER A 31 15.11 8.46 -6.80
C SER A 31 14.78 7.24 -5.97
N ILE A 32 15.77 6.76 -5.22
CA ILE A 32 15.51 5.81 -4.15
C ILE A 32 14.42 6.45 -3.31
N ILE A 33 13.25 5.80 -3.22
CA ILE A 33 12.20 6.26 -2.32
C ILE A 33 12.84 6.25 -0.94
N PRO A 34 13.05 7.42 -0.32
CA PRO A 34 13.79 7.48 0.93
C PRO A 34 13.03 6.65 1.96
N ARG A 35 13.78 5.90 2.77
CA ARG A 35 13.17 5.21 3.90
C ARG A 35 12.50 6.28 4.76
N ARG A 36 11.21 6.09 5.03
CA ARG A 36 10.44 7.02 5.84
C ARG A 36 11.09 7.16 7.22
N ALA A 37 11.10 8.38 7.77
CA ALA A 37 11.46 8.58 9.16
C ALA A 37 10.47 7.83 10.08
N ASN A 38 10.97 7.29 11.19
CA ASN A 38 10.14 6.74 12.25
C ASN A 38 9.60 7.89 13.09
N THR A 39 8.42 8.38 12.73
CA THR A 39 7.62 9.30 13.55
C THR A 39 6.44 8.55 14.15
N ASP A 40 6.05 8.93 15.36
CA ASP A 40 5.03 8.22 16.16
C ASP A 40 3.61 8.35 15.61
N ALA A 41 3.33 9.39 14.81
CA ALA A 41 2.04 9.64 14.19
C ALA A 41 2.20 9.93 12.70
N LEU A 42 1.58 9.08 11.88
CA LEU A 42 1.75 9.12 10.43
C LEU A 42 0.43 9.42 9.72
N PRO A 43 0.42 10.18 8.63
CA PRO A 43 -0.80 10.43 7.90
C PRO A 43 -1.34 9.12 7.30
N LEU A 44 -2.66 8.96 7.31
CA LEU A 44 -3.33 7.92 6.54
C LEU A 44 -3.32 8.31 5.05
N SER A 45 -3.22 7.32 4.17
CA SER A 45 -3.58 7.50 2.76
C SER A 45 -5.08 7.80 2.62
N PHE A 46 -5.49 8.38 1.48
CA PHE A 46 -6.91 8.67 1.23
C PHE A 46 -7.82 7.43 1.34
N ALA A 47 -7.36 6.27 0.87
CA ALA A 47 -8.11 5.04 1.00
C ALA A 47 -8.27 4.60 2.47
N GLN A 48 -7.21 4.73 3.27
CA GLN A 48 -7.27 4.45 4.70
C GLN A 48 -8.16 5.45 5.44
N GLN A 49 -8.10 6.75 5.12
CA GLN A 49 -8.97 7.77 5.72
C GLN A 49 -10.46 7.46 5.47
N ARG A 50 -10.79 7.04 4.24
CA ARG A 50 -12.16 6.63 3.90
C ARG A 50 -12.63 5.45 4.74
N LEU A 51 -11.82 4.39 4.86
CA LEU A 51 -12.19 3.22 5.65
C LEU A 51 -12.30 3.54 7.14
N TRP A 52 -11.37 4.35 7.66
CA TRP A 52 -11.43 4.83 9.04
C TRP A 52 -12.71 5.64 9.30
N PHE A 53 -13.08 6.55 8.40
CA PHE A 53 -14.33 7.31 8.53
C PHE A 53 -15.56 6.39 8.56
N ILE A 54 -15.61 5.36 7.70
CA ILE A 54 -16.71 4.41 7.69
C ILE A 54 -16.77 3.62 9.00
N ASP A 55 -15.63 3.18 9.54
CA ASP A 55 -15.58 2.51 10.84
C ASP A 55 -16.07 3.41 12.00
N GLN A 56 -15.79 4.71 11.96
CA GLN A 56 -16.33 5.66 12.95
C GLN A 56 -17.84 5.92 12.78
N LEU A 57 -18.35 5.86 11.54
CA LEU A 57 -19.77 6.06 11.24
C LEU A 57 -20.62 4.82 11.60
N GLU A 58 -20.08 3.62 11.34
CA GLU A 58 -20.72 2.33 11.60
C GLU A 58 -19.80 1.42 12.43
N PRO A 59 -19.64 1.70 13.74
CA PRO A 59 -18.77 0.90 14.60
C PRO A 59 -19.18 -0.57 14.61
N HIS A 60 -18.19 -1.46 14.66
CA HIS A 60 -18.37 -2.92 14.70
C HIS A 60 -18.97 -3.55 13.44
N SER A 61 -19.09 -2.81 12.34
CA SER A 61 -19.51 -3.37 11.06
C SER A 61 -18.45 -4.35 10.51
N PRO A 62 -18.82 -5.60 10.15
CA PRO A 62 -17.88 -6.56 9.58
C PRO A 62 -17.65 -6.37 8.08
N LEU A 63 -18.29 -5.38 7.44
CA LEU A 63 -18.37 -5.23 5.99
C LEU A 63 -17.00 -5.20 5.29
N TYR A 64 -15.98 -4.66 5.95
CA TYR A 64 -14.62 -4.53 5.41
C TYR A 64 -13.64 -5.61 5.90
N ASN A 65 -14.13 -6.63 6.59
CA ASN A 65 -13.31 -7.80 6.94
C ASN A 65 -13.09 -8.67 5.70
N ILE A 66 -11.86 -9.15 5.50
CA ILE A 66 -11.48 -10.07 4.42
C ILE A 66 -11.08 -11.41 5.05
N PRO A 67 -12.04 -12.26 5.45
CA PRO A 67 -11.73 -13.54 6.06
C PRO A 67 -11.16 -14.51 5.03
N ALA A 68 -10.18 -15.32 5.43
CA ALA A 68 -9.65 -16.43 4.67
C ALA A 68 -9.41 -17.63 5.58
N ALA A 69 -9.55 -18.84 5.03
CA ALA A 69 -9.28 -20.08 5.75
C ALA A 69 -8.44 -21.01 4.88
N VAL A 70 -7.48 -21.70 5.49
CA VAL A 70 -6.61 -22.67 4.82
C VAL A 70 -6.68 -23.99 5.58
N ARG A 71 -6.86 -25.09 4.84
CA ARG A 71 -6.79 -26.45 5.40
C ARG A 71 -5.38 -26.97 5.26
N LEU A 72 -4.74 -27.28 6.39
CA LEU A 72 -3.45 -27.97 6.44
C LEU A 72 -3.67 -29.46 6.69
N THR A 73 -2.94 -30.31 5.98
CA THR A 73 -3.00 -31.77 6.14
C THR A 73 -1.61 -32.30 6.51
N GLY A 74 -1.57 -33.26 7.43
CA GLY A 74 -0.33 -33.81 7.98
C GLY A 74 0.00 -33.28 9.38
N ALA A 75 1.23 -33.55 9.83
CA ALA A 75 1.69 -33.11 11.15
C ALA A 75 2.02 -31.61 11.12
N LEU A 76 1.44 -30.84 12.06
CA LEU A 76 1.68 -29.42 12.24
C LEU A 76 2.52 -29.19 13.50
N ASP A 77 3.69 -28.58 13.35
CA ASP A 77 4.39 -27.97 14.49
C ASP A 77 3.75 -26.60 14.78
N ALA A 78 2.85 -26.58 15.76
CA ALA A 78 2.12 -25.37 16.16
C ALA A 78 3.06 -24.26 16.66
N ALA A 79 4.17 -24.61 17.31
CA ALA A 79 5.12 -23.63 17.81
C ALA A 79 5.90 -22.97 16.67
N ALA A 80 6.32 -23.75 15.67
CA ALA A 80 6.93 -23.21 14.45
C ALA A 80 5.94 -22.34 13.67
N PHE A 81 4.68 -22.76 13.55
CA PHE A 81 3.64 -22.00 12.86
C PHE A 81 3.37 -20.65 13.54
N ALA A 82 3.24 -20.63 14.87
CA ALA A 82 3.08 -19.39 15.62
C ALA A 82 4.27 -18.43 15.44
N ARG A 83 5.51 -18.95 15.48
CA ARG A 83 6.72 -18.15 15.18
C ARG A 83 6.69 -17.57 13.78
N ALA A 84 6.28 -18.35 12.77
CA ALA A 84 6.18 -17.87 11.40
C ALA A 84 5.16 -16.72 11.24
N LEU A 85 3.99 -16.84 11.86
CA LEU A 85 2.99 -15.76 11.86
C LEU A 85 3.51 -14.50 12.56
N ASN A 86 4.19 -14.65 13.70
CA ASN A 86 4.81 -13.53 14.41
C ASN A 86 5.90 -12.85 13.58
N GLU A 87 6.71 -13.61 12.83
CA GLU A 87 7.71 -13.03 11.93
C GLU A 87 7.10 -12.28 10.76
N ILE A 88 5.95 -12.74 10.23
CA ILE A 88 5.18 -12.00 9.22
C ILE A 88 4.70 -10.67 9.82
N ALA A 89 4.09 -10.69 11.01
CA ALA A 89 3.64 -9.46 11.68
C ALA A 89 4.81 -8.49 11.97
N ARG A 90 5.95 -9.00 12.46
CA ARG A 90 7.16 -8.21 12.73
C ARG A 90 7.73 -7.59 11.45
N ARG A 91 7.76 -8.34 10.35
CA ARG A 91 8.28 -7.86 9.05
C ARG A 91 7.39 -6.79 8.40
N HIS A 92 6.07 -6.89 8.56
CA HIS A 92 5.11 -6.05 7.86
C HIS A 92 4.49 -4.99 8.79
N GLU A 93 4.89 -3.72 8.63
CA GLU A 93 4.41 -2.63 9.51
C GLU A 93 2.88 -2.54 9.58
N ILE A 94 2.20 -2.75 8.45
CA ILE A 94 0.74 -2.65 8.37
C ILE A 94 0.01 -3.63 9.30
N LEU A 95 0.60 -4.78 9.63
CA LEU A 95 0.02 -5.78 10.53
C LEU A 95 0.17 -5.41 12.01
N ARG A 96 0.99 -4.40 12.31
CA ARG A 96 1.22 -3.82 13.64
C ARG A 96 0.81 -2.34 13.70
N THR A 97 0.05 -1.88 12.71
CA THR A 97 -0.50 -0.52 12.65
C THR A 97 -1.86 -0.46 13.33
N THR A 98 -2.04 0.51 14.22
CA THR A 98 -3.34 0.95 14.74
C THR A 98 -3.67 2.33 14.19
N PHE A 99 -4.97 2.65 14.10
CA PHE A 99 -5.44 3.97 13.68
C PHE A 99 -6.05 4.70 14.87
N ALA A 100 -5.57 5.90 15.15
CA ALA A 100 -6.03 6.72 16.27
C ALA A 100 -6.21 8.17 15.85
N ARG A 101 -6.93 8.95 16.66
CA ARG A 101 -7.04 10.39 16.48
C ARG A 101 -5.96 11.10 17.31
N VAL A 102 -5.06 11.82 16.64
CA VAL A 102 -3.98 12.62 17.26
C VAL A 102 -4.12 14.06 16.77
N ASN A 103 -4.23 15.03 17.69
CA ASN A 103 -4.46 16.44 17.35
C ASN A 103 -5.63 16.65 16.37
N ASP A 104 -6.75 15.96 16.63
CA ASP A 104 -7.97 15.95 15.80
C ASP A 104 -7.81 15.44 14.36
N GLN A 105 -6.69 14.80 14.04
CA GLN A 105 -6.43 14.18 12.75
C GLN A 105 -6.26 12.66 12.89
N PRO A 106 -6.78 11.84 11.95
CA PRO A 106 -6.49 10.42 11.95
C PRO A 106 -5.01 10.19 11.66
N ALA A 107 -4.38 9.33 12.44
CA ALA A 107 -2.98 8.95 12.31
C ALA A 107 -2.78 7.43 12.41
N GLN A 108 -1.77 6.92 11.71
CA GLN A 108 -1.27 5.56 11.86
C GLN A 108 -0.24 5.57 12.98
N ILE A 109 -0.41 4.67 13.94
CA ILE A 109 0.51 4.40 15.04
C ILE A 109 1.04 2.99 14.84
N ILE A 110 2.35 2.86 14.68
CA ILE A 110 2.99 1.58 14.37
C ILE A 110 3.62 1.06 15.67
N ALA A 111 3.12 -0.07 16.18
CA ALA A 111 3.73 -0.78 17.31
C ALA A 111 5.10 -1.35 16.90
N PRO A 112 6.07 -1.50 17.83
CA PRO A 112 7.43 -1.96 17.52
C PRO A 112 7.49 -3.30 16.77
#